data_AF-A0A371AQR3-F1
#
_entry.id   AF-A0A371AQR3-F1
#
_cell.length_a   1.000
_cell.length_b   1.000
_cell.length_c   1.000
_cell.angle_alpha   90.00
_cell.angle_beta   90.00
_cell.angle_gamma   90.00
#
_symmetry.space_group_name_H-M   'P 1'
#
loop_
_entity.id
_entity.type
_entity.pdbx_description
1 polymer ?
#
loop_
_entity_poly.entity_id
_entity_poly.type
_entity_poly.pdbx_seq_one_letter_code
_entity_poly.pdbx_strand_id
1 'polypeptide(L)'
;MACSSHTEDINEFFFSVIETDEYKEVEYLIFSIRKHYLHFMADMRGVQFEIPAYLEKFVDLVIDRFNKSGISTVDILQYMLDNDINGWINYYANVFIVPTARGEKLEAVKDLNELFAFVMTGYILDSFRESKIDIRVIAKDEKLLYDTNQYGLSIVNGVEFHRDYFVFEDKAYLYSMLTNTNTIDFGDSMPGFARIISSQIQDGNILLRLDDRLAVPINQAISYSSLNFEKYRGPQFHFSETILRAPKTITIHIDEETADKLLLVVKQKYDDDMQKAFLHIELETLPYKDKESKGQHCITTFLHGMYYPEDDIFTHIDCAKNQYAMTEYVKKYSECSEDVPVDLYTEINELHHKIWCVEKGQYSREVWYDLMIVSLSGKYRKLLDEILQ
;
A
#
# COMPACT_ATOMS: atom_id res chain seq x y z
N MET A 1 20.52 38.89 -15.28
CA MET A 1 21.23 38.20 -14.19
C MET A 1 20.65 38.61 -12.83
N ALA A 2 19.35 38.37 -12.61
CA ALA A 2 18.66 38.64 -11.34
C ALA A 2 17.60 37.57 -10.98
N CYS A 3 17.56 36.45 -11.71
CA CYS A 3 16.58 35.37 -11.46
C CYS A 3 17.09 34.27 -10.52
N SER A 4 18.37 34.24 -10.12
CA SER A 4 18.89 33.10 -9.35
C SER A 4 18.74 33.23 -7.83
N SER A 5 18.60 34.43 -7.26
CA SER A 5 18.54 34.59 -5.79
C SER A 5 17.19 34.14 -5.20
N HIS A 6 16.07 34.44 -5.86
CA HIS A 6 14.73 34.11 -5.34
C HIS A 6 14.42 32.61 -5.37
N THR A 7 14.99 31.87 -6.33
CA THR A 7 14.84 30.41 -6.41
C THR A 7 15.53 29.70 -5.24
N GLU A 8 16.71 30.19 -4.81
CA GLU A 8 17.44 29.63 -3.67
C GLU A 8 16.68 29.84 -2.37
N ASP A 9 16.16 31.05 -2.12
CA ASP A 9 15.36 31.37 -0.93
C ASP A 9 14.08 30.50 -0.85
N ILE A 10 13.40 30.27 -1.98
CA ILE A 10 12.20 29.42 -2.05
C ILE A 10 12.54 27.95 -1.78
N ASN A 11 13.65 27.45 -2.32
CA ASN A 11 14.10 26.09 -2.04
C ASN A 11 14.47 25.90 -0.56
N GLU A 12 15.19 26.86 0.04
CA GLU A 12 15.52 26.85 1.47
C GLU A 12 14.26 26.86 2.33
N PHE A 13 13.24 27.65 1.95
CA PHE A 13 11.94 27.62 2.59
C PHE A 13 11.33 26.21 2.56
N PHE A 14 11.23 25.57 1.39
CA PHE A 14 10.65 24.22 1.30
C PHE A 14 11.46 23.18 2.09
N PHE A 15 12.79 23.22 2.04
CA PHE A 15 13.63 22.32 2.82
C PHE A 15 13.43 22.50 4.33
N SER A 16 13.30 23.75 4.79
CA SER A 16 13.02 24.04 6.20
C SER A 16 11.66 23.51 6.68
N VAL A 17 10.72 23.26 5.76
CA VAL A 17 9.40 22.70 6.06
C VAL A 17 9.46 21.17 6.12
N ILE A 18 10.09 20.50 5.15
CA ILE A 18 10.07 19.03 5.09
C ILE A 18 10.93 18.36 6.18
N GLU A 19 11.86 19.09 6.79
CA GLU A 19 12.68 18.56 7.89
C GLU A 19 11.94 18.53 9.25
N THR A 20 10.75 19.12 9.32
CA THR A 20 9.96 19.24 10.55
C THR A 20 9.26 17.95 10.97
N ASP A 21 8.85 17.89 12.24
CA ASP A 21 8.13 16.74 12.76
C ASP A 21 6.69 16.72 12.25
N GLU A 22 6.07 17.89 12.03
CA GLU A 22 4.73 18.02 11.45
C GLU A 22 4.65 17.45 10.03
N TYR A 23 5.69 17.63 9.21
CA TYR A 23 5.78 16.98 7.89
C TYR A 23 5.87 15.45 8.04
N LYS A 24 6.79 14.97 8.90
CA LYS A 24 7.00 13.53 9.12
C LYS A 24 5.77 12.83 9.71
N GLU A 25 4.97 13.54 10.50
CA GLU A 25 3.72 13.02 11.07
C GLU A 25 2.69 12.66 10.00
N VAL A 26 2.65 13.39 8.88
CA VAL A 26 1.66 13.20 7.81
C VAL A 26 2.23 12.50 6.57
N GLU A 27 3.55 12.50 6.38
CA GLU A 27 4.21 11.99 5.18
C GLU A 27 3.78 10.57 4.82
N TYR A 28 3.76 9.64 5.78
CA TYR A 28 3.41 8.25 5.49
C TYR A 28 1.94 8.05 5.13
N LEU A 29 1.04 8.83 5.75
CA LEU A 29 -0.38 8.85 5.41
C LEU A 29 -0.56 9.31 3.97
N ILE A 30 0.07 10.42 3.60
CA ILE A 30 -0.03 10.98 2.25
C ILE A 30 0.64 10.07 1.21
N PHE A 31 1.79 9.48 1.55
CA PHE A 31 2.44 8.48 0.71
C PHE A 31 1.53 7.26 0.44
N SER A 32 0.65 6.93 1.40
CA SER A 32 -0.32 5.82 1.28
C SER A 32 -1.57 6.15 0.46
N ILE A 33 -1.75 7.42 0.08
CA ILE A 33 -2.73 7.84 -0.90
C ILE A 33 -2.14 7.61 -2.30
N ARG A 34 -2.70 6.65 -3.05
CA ARG A 34 -2.22 6.26 -4.40
C ARG A 34 -2.65 7.24 -5.50
N LYS A 35 -2.69 8.53 -5.16
CA LYS A 35 -3.14 9.64 -5.99
C LYS A 35 -2.25 10.84 -5.66
N HIS A 36 -2.09 11.78 -6.59
CA HIS A 36 -1.50 13.07 -6.25
C HIS A 36 -2.34 13.75 -5.17
N TYR A 37 -1.70 14.29 -4.15
CA TYR A 37 -2.41 14.84 -3.01
C TYR A 37 -3.21 16.08 -3.41
N LEU A 38 -2.67 16.93 -4.28
CA LEU A 38 -3.41 18.05 -4.86
C LEU A 38 -4.64 17.61 -5.68
N HIS A 39 -4.57 16.45 -6.34
CA HIS A 39 -5.73 15.87 -7.01
C HIS A 39 -6.77 15.39 -5.99
N PHE A 40 -6.35 14.76 -4.90
CA PHE A 40 -7.25 14.37 -3.82
C PHE A 40 -7.92 15.58 -3.17
N MET A 41 -7.15 16.63 -2.86
CA MET A 41 -7.65 17.89 -2.30
C MET A 41 -8.66 18.60 -3.21
N ALA A 42 -8.63 18.36 -4.52
CA ALA A 42 -9.57 19.01 -5.43
C ALA A 42 -11.02 18.62 -5.14
N ASP A 43 -11.23 17.44 -4.55
CA ASP A 43 -12.54 16.95 -4.12
C ASP A 43 -13.06 17.70 -2.87
N MET A 44 -12.17 18.36 -2.10
CA MET A 44 -12.52 19.19 -0.94
C MET A 44 -13.17 20.54 -1.31
N ARG A 45 -13.24 20.87 -2.61
CA ARG A 45 -14.01 22.04 -3.09
C ARG A 45 -15.48 22.02 -2.63
N GLY A 46 -16.05 20.83 -2.44
CA GLY A 46 -17.43 20.65 -1.96
C GLY A 46 -17.64 21.03 -0.50
N VAL A 47 -16.55 21.11 0.28
CA VAL A 47 -16.53 21.56 1.68
C VAL A 47 -15.70 22.84 1.83
N GLN A 48 -15.65 23.65 0.77
CA GLN A 48 -14.98 24.95 0.74
C GLN A 48 -13.49 24.92 1.12
N PHE A 49 -12.81 23.80 0.82
CA PHE A 49 -11.41 23.56 1.18
C PHE A 49 -11.11 23.68 2.69
N GLU A 50 -12.06 23.28 3.53
CA GLU A 50 -11.81 23.14 4.98
C GLU A 50 -10.61 22.21 5.22
N ILE A 51 -9.64 22.68 6.00
CA ILE A 51 -8.41 21.95 6.29
C ILE A 51 -8.74 20.74 7.18
N PRO A 52 -8.41 19.51 6.77
CA PRO A 52 -8.64 18.33 7.61
C PRO A 52 -7.80 18.36 8.89
N ALA A 53 -8.35 17.85 10.00
CA ALA A 53 -7.66 17.90 11.30
C ALA A 53 -6.29 17.22 11.31
N TYR A 54 -6.12 16.14 10.53
CA TYR A 54 -4.83 15.47 10.39
C TYR A 54 -3.75 16.36 9.72
N LEU A 55 -4.14 17.45 9.05
CA LEU A 55 -3.24 18.36 8.34
C LEU A 55 -3.11 19.75 9.00
N GLU A 56 -4.00 20.11 9.92
CA GLU A 56 -4.07 21.45 10.56
C GLU A 56 -2.70 21.93 11.05
N LYS A 57 -2.02 21.13 11.89
CA LYS A 57 -0.70 21.49 12.43
C LYS A 57 0.33 21.76 11.34
N PHE A 58 0.30 20.98 10.27
CA PHE A 58 1.25 21.12 9.19
C PHE A 58 0.95 22.34 8.32
N VAL A 59 -0.33 22.64 8.07
CA VAL A 59 -0.73 23.87 7.36
C VAL A 59 -0.38 25.10 8.19
N ASP A 60 -0.64 25.09 9.49
CA ASP A 60 -0.29 26.19 10.39
C ASP A 60 1.23 26.46 10.39
N LEU A 61 2.04 25.39 10.44
CA LEU A 61 3.49 25.49 10.31
C LEU A 61 3.90 26.13 8.97
N VAL A 62 3.31 25.68 7.86
CA VAL A 62 3.58 26.21 6.51
C VAL A 62 3.24 27.70 6.43
N ILE A 63 2.10 28.12 6.97
CA ILE A 63 1.69 29.53 7.06
C ILE A 63 2.72 30.34 7.86
N ASP A 64 3.08 29.85 9.04
CA ASP A 64 4.02 30.52 9.94
C ASP A 64 5.40 30.70 9.31
N ARG A 65 5.90 29.65 8.63
CA ARG A 65 7.20 29.68 7.95
C ARG A 65 7.15 30.60 6.74
N PHE A 66 6.05 30.57 5.97
CA PHE A 66 5.89 31.41 4.79
C PHE A 66 5.81 32.90 5.18
N ASN A 67 5.05 33.24 6.23
CA ASN A 67 4.98 34.61 6.72
C ASN A 67 6.34 35.14 7.23
N LYS A 68 7.20 34.26 7.75
CA LYS A 68 8.54 34.61 8.24
C LYS A 68 9.59 34.67 7.14
N SER A 69 9.38 34.04 5.99
CA SER A 69 10.38 33.96 4.92
C SER A 69 10.55 35.29 4.17
N GLY A 70 9.50 36.13 4.16
CA GLY A 70 9.48 37.36 3.36
C GLY A 70 9.31 37.13 1.86
N ILE A 71 9.10 35.89 1.43
CA ILE A 71 8.81 35.53 0.03
C ILE A 71 7.41 36.03 -0.32
N SER A 72 7.25 36.64 -1.49
CA SER A 72 5.92 37.11 -1.92
C SER A 72 5.06 35.94 -2.42
N THR A 73 3.74 36.04 -2.22
CA THR A 73 2.75 35.09 -2.75
C THR A 73 2.87 34.92 -4.27
N VAL A 74 3.25 35.97 -4.99
CA VAL A 74 3.42 35.94 -6.44
C VAL A 74 4.64 35.11 -6.83
N ASP A 75 5.77 35.32 -6.15
CA ASP A 75 7.02 34.63 -6.47
C ASP A 75 6.90 33.12 -6.20
N ILE A 76 6.30 32.74 -5.06
CA ILE A 76 6.14 31.31 -4.75
C ILE A 76 5.08 30.65 -5.63
N LEU A 77 4.00 31.35 -6.00
CA LEU A 77 3.03 30.83 -6.97
C LEU A 77 3.66 30.62 -8.34
N GLN A 78 4.46 31.58 -8.81
CA GLN A 78 5.17 31.45 -10.08
C GLN A 78 6.17 30.29 -10.05
N TYR A 79 6.92 30.14 -8.95
CA TYR A 79 7.80 28.99 -8.77
C TYR A 79 7.04 27.67 -8.84
N MET A 80 5.90 27.54 -8.14
CA MET A 80 5.09 26.31 -8.17
C MET A 80 4.52 26.03 -9.57
N LEU A 81 4.16 27.07 -10.33
CA LEU A 81 3.70 26.94 -11.72
C LEU A 81 4.81 26.49 -12.67
N ASP A 82 6.01 27.07 -12.52
CA ASP A 82 7.17 26.73 -13.35
C ASP A 82 7.67 25.29 -13.10
N ASN A 83 7.36 24.74 -11.92
CA ASN A 83 7.71 23.39 -11.50
C ASN A 83 6.49 22.46 -11.38
N ASP A 84 5.36 22.80 -12.00
CA ASP A 84 4.14 21.99 -11.92
C ASP A 84 4.27 20.71 -12.76
N ILE A 85 4.60 19.60 -12.09
CA ILE A 85 4.83 18.30 -12.75
C ILE A 85 3.52 17.72 -13.33
N ASN A 86 2.36 18.02 -12.73
CA ASN A 86 1.12 17.27 -12.97
C ASN A 86 -0.08 18.15 -13.36
N GLY A 87 0.12 19.46 -13.52
CA GLY A 87 -0.91 20.43 -13.92
C GLY A 87 -1.85 20.85 -12.81
N TRP A 88 -1.64 20.40 -11.58
CA TRP A 88 -2.54 20.70 -10.46
C TRP A 88 -2.37 22.12 -9.96
N ILE A 89 -1.15 22.65 -9.92
CA ILE A 89 -0.93 24.05 -9.55
C ILE A 89 -1.59 24.96 -10.59
N ASN A 90 -1.42 24.64 -11.86
CA ASN A 90 -2.08 25.37 -12.93
C ASN A 90 -3.62 25.31 -12.82
N TYR A 91 -4.20 24.17 -12.41
CA TYR A 91 -5.62 24.07 -12.10
C TYR A 91 -6.03 24.98 -10.95
N TYR A 92 -5.38 24.88 -9.78
CA TYR A 92 -5.72 25.71 -8.62
C TYR A 92 -5.54 27.20 -8.88
N ALA A 93 -4.45 27.57 -9.55
CA ALA A 93 -4.13 28.94 -9.92
C ALA A 93 -5.25 29.56 -10.78
N ASN A 94 -5.63 28.90 -11.87
CA ASN A 94 -6.57 29.45 -12.84
C ASN A 94 -8.03 29.34 -12.41
N VAL A 95 -8.39 28.30 -11.65
CA VAL A 95 -9.80 28.05 -11.29
C VAL A 95 -10.17 28.76 -9.99
N PHE A 96 -9.25 28.88 -9.03
CA PHE A 96 -9.58 29.39 -7.70
C PHE A 96 -8.76 30.62 -7.30
N ILE A 97 -7.43 30.55 -7.34
CA ILE A 97 -6.56 31.58 -6.74
C ILE A 97 -6.64 32.90 -7.52
N VAL A 98 -6.36 32.88 -8.82
CA VAL A 98 -6.34 34.10 -9.66
C VAL A 98 -7.72 34.74 -9.79
N PRO A 99 -8.82 34.01 -10.04
CA PRO A 99 -10.16 34.60 -10.07
C PRO A 99 -10.52 35.27 -8.73
N THR A 100 -10.28 34.60 -7.60
CA THR A 100 -10.57 35.16 -6.27
C THR A 100 -9.72 36.40 -5.99
N ALA A 101 -8.44 36.40 -6.37
CA ALA A 101 -7.56 37.57 -6.25
C ALA A 101 -8.03 38.77 -7.10
N ARG A 102 -8.77 38.53 -8.20
CA ARG A 102 -9.40 39.58 -9.03
C ARG A 102 -10.74 40.06 -8.48
N GLY A 103 -11.20 39.51 -7.36
CA GLY A 103 -12.46 39.86 -6.70
C GLY A 103 -13.65 39.02 -7.14
N GLU A 104 -13.45 37.93 -7.91
CA GLU A 104 -14.52 36.99 -8.21
C GLU A 104 -14.91 36.21 -6.94
N LYS A 105 -16.21 36.09 -6.68
CA LYS A 105 -16.72 35.31 -5.54
C LYS A 105 -16.95 33.87 -5.97
N LEU A 106 -16.11 32.97 -5.47
CA LEU A 106 -16.25 31.53 -5.69
C LEU A 106 -16.82 30.87 -4.44
N GLU A 107 -17.91 30.12 -4.58
CA GLU A 107 -18.57 29.44 -3.46
C GLU A 107 -17.65 28.46 -2.72
N ALA A 108 -16.71 27.85 -3.45
CA ALA A 108 -15.72 26.92 -2.92
C ALA A 108 -14.58 27.62 -2.14
N VAL A 109 -14.43 28.94 -2.21
CA VAL A 109 -13.30 29.66 -1.59
C VAL A 109 -13.80 30.61 -0.51
N LYS A 110 -13.57 30.24 0.75
CA LYS A 110 -13.95 31.05 1.91
C LYS A 110 -12.90 32.14 2.21
N ASP A 111 -11.63 31.77 2.20
CA ASP A 111 -10.49 32.68 2.41
C ASP A 111 -9.38 32.35 1.40
N LEU A 112 -8.87 33.37 0.72
CA LEU A 112 -7.86 33.21 -0.33
C LEU A 112 -6.49 32.85 0.25
N ASN A 113 -6.12 33.41 1.40
CA ASN A 113 -4.83 33.15 2.02
C ASN A 113 -4.78 31.73 2.58
N GLU A 114 -5.88 31.30 3.20
CA GLU A 114 -6.05 29.92 3.69
C GLU A 114 -5.99 28.92 2.54
N LEU A 115 -6.73 29.17 1.45
CA LEU A 115 -6.65 28.34 0.23
C LEU A 115 -5.22 28.30 -0.32
N PHE A 116 -4.55 29.45 -0.40
CA PHE A 116 -3.20 29.53 -0.93
C PHE A 116 -2.22 28.69 -0.11
N ALA A 117 -2.27 28.82 1.22
CA ALA A 117 -1.47 28.04 2.13
C ALA A 117 -1.77 26.54 1.98
N PHE A 118 -3.05 26.17 1.89
CA PHE A 118 -3.45 24.78 1.72
C PHE A 118 -2.93 24.18 0.41
N VAL A 119 -3.02 24.92 -0.72
CA VAL A 119 -2.47 24.50 -2.01
C VAL A 119 -0.93 24.40 -1.96
N MET A 120 -0.26 25.33 -1.30
CA MET A 120 1.19 25.27 -1.10
C MET A 120 1.60 24.05 -0.26
N THR A 121 0.86 23.72 0.80
CA THR A 121 1.05 22.49 1.57
C THR A 121 0.89 21.25 0.68
N GLY A 122 -0.15 21.23 -0.17
CA GLY A 122 -0.36 20.15 -1.13
C GLY A 122 0.79 20.01 -2.15
N TYR A 123 1.32 21.13 -2.64
CA TYR A 123 2.50 21.16 -3.51
C TYR A 123 3.73 20.56 -2.84
N ILE A 124 3.99 20.92 -1.58
CA ILE A 124 5.11 20.38 -0.80
C ILE A 124 4.98 18.86 -0.68
N LEU A 125 3.79 18.38 -0.31
CA LEU A 125 3.53 16.96 -0.16
C LEU A 125 3.66 16.19 -1.48
N ASP A 126 3.21 16.74 -2.61
CA ASP A 126 3.37 16.06 -3.90
C ASP A 126 4.80 16.09 -4.45
N SER A 127 5.56 17.15 -4.16
CA SER A 127 6.90 17.39 -4.71
C SER A 127 8.00 16.69 -3.92
N PHE A 128 7.84 16.60 -2.59
CA PHE A 128 8.87 16.08 -1.69
C PHE A 128 8.53 14.71 -1.07
N ARG A 129 7.34 14.16 -1.35
CA ARG A 129 7.00 12.81 -0.88
C ARG A 129 8.03 11.77 -1.32
N GLU A 130 8.25 10.79 -0.46
CA GLU A 130 8.96 9.59 -0.84
C GLU A 130 8.33 8.95 -2.09
N SER A 131 9.17 8.43 -2.97
CA SER A 131 8.74 7.81 -4.24
C SER A 131 9.04 6.32 -4.28
N LYS A 132 9.81 5.82 -3.31
CA LYS A 132 10.25 4.42 -3.22
C LYS A 132 9.71 3.80 -1.95
N ILE A 133 9.01 2.69 -2.13
CA ILE A 133 8.53 1.87 -1.01
C ILE A 133 9.73 1.11 -0.43
N ASP A 134 10.05 1.31 0.85
CA ASP A 134 11.03 0.52 1.61
C ASP A 134 10.38 -0.02 2.89
N ILE A 135 10.21 -1.33 2.96
CA ILE A 135 9.59 -2.02 4.09
C ILE A 135 10.37 -1.79 5.39
N ARG A 136 11.70 -1.62 5.34
CA ARG A 136 12.51 -1.34 6.54
C ARG A 136 12.12 -0.01 7.17
N VAL A 137 11.94 1.01 6.35
CA VAL A 137 11.54 2.34 6.81
C VAL A 137 10.12 2.29 7.34
N ILE A 138 9.22 1.64 6.60
CA ILE A 138 7.82 1.46 7.04
C ILE A 138 7.79 0.77 8.40
N ALA A 139 8.39 -0.41 8.55
CA ALA A 139 8.36 -1.22 9.77
C ALA A 139 9.03 -0.56 10.97
N LYS A 140 10.14 0.18 10.74
CA LYS A 140 10.90 0.84 11.82
C LYS A 140 10.09 1.92 12.54
N ASP A 141 9.30 2.68 11.79
CA ASP A 141 8.63 3.89 12.28
C ASP A 141 7.15 3.66 12.60
N GLU A 142 6.67 2.40 12.62
CA GLU A 142 5.27 2.04 12.90
C GLU A 142 4.82 2.44 14.30
N LYS A 143 3.54 2.82 14.41
CA LYS A 143 2.89 3.11 15.68
C LYS A 143 1.78 2.09 15.95
N LEU A 144 2.15 0.94 16.49
CA LEU A 144 1.22 -0.14 16.83
C LEU A 144 0.73 0.01 18.27
N LEU A 145 -0.49 0.53 18.44
CA LEU A 145 -1.07 0.85 19.76
C LEU A 145 -1.84 -0.31 20.41
N TYR A 146 -2.17 -1.34 19.64
CA TYR A 146 -2.92 -2.51 20.08
C TYR A 146 -2.00 -3.71 20.30
N ASP A 147 -2.50 -4.73 20.99
CA ASP A 147 -1.81 -6.01 21.10
C ASP A 147 -1.60 -6.62 19.70
N THR A 148 -0.39 -7.10 19.46
CA THR A 148 0.01 -7.67 18.16
C THR A 148 0.65 -9.04 18.32
N ASN A 149 0.55 -9.85 17.26
CA ASN A 149 1.37 -11.04 17.13
C ASN A 149 2.82 -10.69 16.74
N GLN A 150 3.68 -11.70 16.59
CA GLN A 150 5.10 -11.51 16.19
C GLN A 150 5.31 -10.83 14.84
N TYR A 151 4.24 -10.67 14.04
CA TYR A 151 4.25 -10.02 12.73
C TYR A 151 3.55 -8.66 12.75
N GLY A 152 3.27 -8.07 13.92
CA GLY A 152 2.66 -6.75 14.05
C GLY A 152 1.18 -6.68 13.65
N LEU A 153 0.48 -7.82 13.57
CA LEU A 153 -0.97 -7.84 13.28
C LEU A 153 -1.79 -7.97 14.56
N SER A 154 -2.90 -7.24 14.62
CA SER A 154 -3.90 -7.28 15.69
C SER A 154 -5.15 -8.03 15.22
N ILE A 155 -5.87 -8.67 16.14
CA ILE A 155 -7.18 -9.27 15.86
C ILE A 155 -8.21 -8.14 15.69
N VAL A 156 -8.91 -8.13 14.56
CA VAL A 156 -9.85 -7.08 14.14
C VAL A 156 -11.21 -7.65 13.75
N ASN A 157 -11.68 -8.66 14.48
CA ASN A 157 -12.97 -9.29 14.20
C ASN A 157 -14.10 -8.23 14.23
N GLY A 158 -14.95 -8.23 13.20
CA GLY A 158 -16.02 -7.24 13.04
C GLY A 158 -15.60 -5.93 12.36
N VAL A 159 -14.38 -5.86 11.80
CA VAL A 159 -13.90 -4.74 10.98
C VAL A 159 -14.85 -4.44 9.81
N GLU A 160 -15.07 -3.15 9.53
CA GLU A 160 -15.83 -2.70 8.35
C GLU A 160 -14.86 -2.32 7.24
N PHE A 161 -14.92 -3.02 6.10
CA PHE A 161 -14.05 -2.75 4.97
C PHE A 161 -14.66 -1.74 3.99
N HIS A 162 -13.84 -0.78 3.56
CA HIS A 162 -14.16 0.18 2.51
C HIS A 162 -13.12 0.12 1.40
N ARG A 163 -13.25 1.02 0.42
CA ARG A 163 -12.48 0.98 -0.83
C ARG A 163 -10.98 1.17 -0.61
N ASP A 164 -10.64 2.17 0.21
CA ASP A 164 -9.27 2.66 0.43
C ASP A 164 -8.83 2.54 1.90
N TYR A 165 -9.76 2.19 2.78
CA TYR A 165 -9.54 2.10 4.22
C TYR A 165 -10.44 1.02 4.83
N PHE A 166 -10.23 0.74 6.11
CA PHE A 166 -11.13 -0.06 6.93
C PHE A 166 -11.38 0.63 8.27
N VAL A 167 -12.53 0.39 8.87
CA VAL A 167 -12.89 0.96 10.18
C VAL A 167 -12.72 -0.09 11.25
N PHE A 168 -11.93 0.26 12.26
CA PHE A 168 -11.77 -0.51 13.47
C PHE A 168 -11.95 0.43 14.66
N GLU A 169 -12.88 0.08 15.56
CA GLU A 169 -13.35 0.94 16.65
C GLU A 169 -13.85 2.30 16.13
N ASP A 170 -13.22 3.42 16.53
CA ASP A 170 -13.60 4.79 16.16
C ASP A 170 -12.66 5.42 15.12
N LYS A 171 -11.81 4.61 14.48
CA LYS A 171 -10.77 5.05 13.53
C LYS A 171 -10.94 4.40 12.16
N ALA A 172 -10.72 5.20 11.13
CA ALA A 172 -10.54 4.74 9.76
C ALA A 172 -9.04 4.60 9.47
N TYR A 173 -8.62 3.37 9.16
CA TYR A 173 -7.23 3.03 8.82
C TYR A 173 -7.09 2.93 7.31
N LEU A 174 -6.31 3.83 6.72
CA LEU A 174 -5.96 3.75 5.30
C LEU A 174 -5.15 2.48 5.03
N TYR A 175 -5.42 1.80 3.91
CA TYR A 175 -4.60 0.67 3.53
C TYR A 175 -3.16 1.11 3.23
N SER A 176 -2.18 0.41 3.80
CA SER A 176 -0.76 0.59 3.45
C SER A 176 -0.54 0.51 1.93
N MET A 177 0.47 1.23 1.41
CA MET A 177 0.92 1.14 0.01
C MET A 177 1.22 -0.29 -0.47
N LEU A 178 1.52 -1.18 0.47
CA LEU A 178 1.83 -2.58 0.19
C LEU A 178 0.57 -3.44 -0.09
N THR A 179 -0.62 -2.95 0.27
CA THR A 179 -1.88 -3.70 0.14
C THR A 179 -2.35 -3.75 -1.31
N ASN A 180 -2.86 -4.89 -1.80
CA ASN A 180 -3.55 -4.89 -3.09
C ASN A 180 -4.98 -4.36 -2.90
N THR A 181 -5.29 -3.20 -3.49
CA THR A 181 -6.62 -2.57 -3.38
C THR A 181 -7.48 -2.75 -4.63
N ASN A 182 -7.12 -3.66 -5.55
CA ASN A 182 -7.95 -3.97 -6.71
C ASN A 182 -9.26 -4.63 -6.27
N THR A 183 -10.36 -4.30 -6.95
CA THR A 183 -11.67 -4.93 -6.73
C THR A 183 -11.81 -6.22 -7.52
N ILE A 184 -12.80 -7.04 -7.16
CA ILE A 184 -13.22 -8.17 -7.99
C ILE A 184 -14.12 -7.65 -9.11
N ASP A 185 -15.17 -6.90 -8.73
CA ASP A 185 -16.14 -6.35 -9.65
C ASP A 185 -15.98 -4.83 -9.83
N PHE A 186 -16.51 -4.35 -10.95
CA PHE A 186 -16.58 -2.92 -11.22
C PHE A 186 -17.54 -2.25 -10.23
N GLY A 187 -17.07 -1.20 -9.55
CA GLY A 187 -17.87 -0.44 -8.58
C GLY A 187 -17.98 -1.09 -7.20
N ASP A 188 -17.20 -2.15 -6.94
CA ASP A 188 -17.11 -2.75 -5.61
C ASP A 188 -16.65 -1.71 -4.56
N SER A 189 -17.28 -1.78 -3.38
CA SER A 189 -17.03 -0.86 -2.28
C SER A 189 -15.78 -1.17 -1.46
N MET A 190 -15.09 -2.28 -1.74
CA MET A 190 -13.93 -2.77 -0.99
C MET A 190 -12.97 -3.56 -1.88
N PRO A 191 -11.69 -3.71 -1.50
CA PRO A 191 -10.74 -4.57 -2.20
C PRO A 191 -11.17 -6.03 -2.27
N GLY A 192 -10.64 -6.77 -3.23
CA GLY A 192 -10.99 -8.18 -3.44
C GLY A 192 -10.71 -9.06 -2.22
N PHE A 193 -9.56 -8.90 -1.56
CA PHE A 193 -9.28 -9.69 -0.34
C PHE A 193 -10.32 -9.42 0.76
N ALA A 194 -10.68 -8.15 0.96
CA ALA A 194 -11.68 -7.74 1.93
C ALA A 194 -13.08 -8.27 1.57
N ARG A 195 -13.42 -8.32 0.28
CA ARG A 195 -14.66 -8.92 -0.21
C ARG A 195 -14.72 -10.40 0.13
N ILE A 196 -13.67 -11.16 -0.16
CA ILE A 196 -13.61 -12.61 0.13
C ILE A 196 -13.68 -12.86 1.63
N ILE A 197 -12.88 -12.14 2.43
CA ILE A 197 -12.93 -12.23 3.90
C ILE A 197 -14.35 -11.95 4.41
N SER A 198 -15.00 -10.88 3.93
CA SER A 198 -16.33 -10.49 4.43
C SER A 198 -17.45 -11.44 4.00
N SER A 199 -17.36 -12.05 2.81
CA SER A 199 -18.45 -12.85 2.24
C SER A 199 -18.31 -14.35 2.47
N GLN A 200 -17.09 -14.86 2.60
CA GLN A 200 -16.84 -16.31 2.66
C GLN A 200 -16.29 -16.79 4.01
N ILE A 201 -15.73 -15.91 4.85
CA ILE A 201 -15.20 -16.30 6.16
C ILE A 201 -16.27 -16.07 7.24
N GLN A 202 -16.69 -17.15 7.88
CA GLN A 202 -17.76 -17.13 8.90
C GLN A 202 -17.23 -17.29 10.32
N ASP A 203 -16.06 -17.91 10.48
CA ASP A 203 -15.42 -18.23 11.75
C ASP A 203 -13.91 -17.96 11.70
N GLY A 204 -13.27 -17.93 12.87
CA GLY A 204 -11.86 -17.61 13.02
C GLY A 204 -11.58 -16.13 13.29
N ASN A 205 -10.29 -15.81 13.35
CA ASN A 205 -9.80 -14.46 13.58
C ASN A 205 -9.37 -13.82 12.26
N ILE A 206 -9.78 -12.57 12.05
CA ILE A 206 -9.25 -11.68 11.04
C ILE A 206 -8.18 -10.83 11.70
N LEU A 207 -6.99 -10.79 11.10
CA LEU A 207 -5.87 -10.02 11.60
C LEU A 207 -5.41 -9.01 10.54
N LEU A 208 -5.30 -7.75 10.96
CA LEU A 208 -4.81 -6.64 10.15
C LEU A 208 -3.76 -5.84 10.93
N ARG A 209 -2.99 -5.05 10.20
CA ARG A 209 -2.00 -4.14 10.78
C ARG A 209 -2.66 -2.80 11.11
N LEU A 210 -2.65 -2.43 12.39
CA LEU A 210 -3.22 -1.18 12.90
C LEU A 210 -2.11 -0.15 13.18
N ASP A 211 -1.48 0.36 12.12
CA ASP A 211 -0.49 1.44 12.22
C ASP A 211 -1.19 2.79 12.37
N ASP A 212 -1.02 3.43 13.53
CA ASP A 212 -1.71 4.68 13.87
C ASP A 212 -1.27 5.87 12.99
N ARG A 213 -0.14 5.76 12.28
CA ARG A 213 0.24 6.74 11.24
C ARG A 213 -0.72 6.76 10.05
N LEU A 214 -1.50 5.69 9.85
CA LEU A 214 -2.51 5.57 8.79
C LEU A 214 -3.93 5.79 9.30
N ALA A 215 -4.09 6.09 10.59
CA ALA A 215 -5.38 6.26 11.23
C ALA A 215 -5.86 7.72 11.18
N VAL A 216 -7.12 7.91 10.85
CA VAL A 216 -7.83 9.19 10.96
C VAL A 216 -9.19 8.96 11.63
N PRO A 217 -9.81 10.00 12.23
CA PRO A 217 -11.19 9.92 12.67
C PRO A 217 -12.12 9.47 11.52
N ILE A 218 -13.16 8.68 11.83
CA ILE A 218 -14.08 8.13 10.81
C ILE A 218 -14.70 9.22 9.92
N ASN A 219 -15.06 10.37 10.50
CA ASN A 219 -15.61 11.51 9.75
C ASN A 219 -14.60 12.20 8.82
N GLN A 220 -13.33 11.81 8.87
CA GLN A 220 -12.25 12.27 7.99
C GLN A 220 -11.67 11.12 7.16
N ALA A 221 -12.38 9.99 7.05
CA ALA A 221 -11.91 8.83 6.30
C ALA A 221 -11.54 9.21 4.86
N ILE A 222 -10.36 8.77 4.43
CA ILE A 222 -9.79 9.11 3.14
C ILE A 222 -10.21 8.07 2.11
N SER A 223 -11.03 8.45 1.13
CA SER A 223 -11.32 7.64 -0.05
C SER A 223 -11.01 8.43 -1.32
N TYR A 224 -10.19 7.82 -2.18
CA TYR A 224 -9.63 8.46 -3.38
C TYR A 224 -9.77 7.59 -4.63
N SER A 225 -10.06 6.30 -4.47
CA SER A 225 -10.22 5.39 -5.60
C SER A 225 -11.49 5.70 -6.36
N SER A 226 -11.35 5.84 -7.67
CA SER A 226 -12.48 5.93 -8.61
C SER A 226 -12.71 4.58 -9.30
N LEU A 227 -13.51 4.58 -10.36
CA LEU A 227 -13.92 3.39 -11.11
C LEU A 227 -12.70 2.58 -11.59
N ASN A 228 -12.60 1.33 -11.15
CA ASN A 228 -11.58 0.38 -11.61
C ASN A 228 -12.17 -0.53 -12.69
N PHE A 229 -11.54 -0.59 -13.86
CA PHE A 229 -12.04 -1.32 -15.05
C PHE A 229 -11.47 -2.74 -15.19
N GLU A 230 -10.62 -3.18 -14.27
CA GLU A 230 -10.14 -4.56 -14.27
C GLU A 230 -11.29 -5.52 -13.95
N LYS A 231 -11.54 -6.47 -14.85
CA LYS A 231 -12.51 -7.55 -14.65
C LYS A 231 -11.80 -8.80 -14.19
N TYR A 232 -12.19 -9.31 -13.03
CA TYR A 232 -11.85 -10.65 -12.60
C TYR A 232 -12.53 -11.70 -13.49
N ARG A 233 -11.82 -12.78 -13.82
CA ARG A 233 -12.38 -13.96 -14.49
C ARG A 233 -11.97 -15.16 -13.64
N GLY A 234 -12.92 -15.70 -12.88
CA GLY A 234 -12.70 -16.82 -11.95
C GLY A 234 -12.25 -18.09 -12.66
N PRO A 235 -11.09 -18.65 -12.31
CA PRO A 235 -10.65 -19.97 -12.77
C PRO A 235 -11.09 -21.09 -11.79
N GLN A 236 -10.91 -22.35 -12.19
CA GLN A 236 -11.31 -23.55 -11.42
C GLN A 236 -10.10 -24.20 -10.76
N PHE A 237 -10.27 -24.68 -9.53
CA PHE A 237 -9.21 -25.22 -8.67
C PHE A 237 -9.20 -26.77 -8.66
N HIS A 238 -8.05 -27.39 -8.99
CA HIS A 238 -7.89 -28.86 -9.07
C HIS A 238 -6.66 -29.40 -8.30
N PHE A 239 -6.56 -29.16 -6.99
CA PHE A 239 -5.41 -29.63 -6.19
C PHE A 239 -5.52 -31.08 -5.66
N SER A 240 -6.61 -31.82 -5.95
CA SER A 240 -6.90 -33.11 -5.29
C SER A 240 -6.10 -34.31 -5.81
N GLU A 241 -5.33 -34.18 -6.90
CA GLU A 241 -4.71 -35.33 -7.58
C GLU A 241 -3.18 -35.42 -7.45
N THR A 242 -2.52 -34.42 -6.86
CA THR A 242 -1.05 -34.40 -6.77
C THR A 242 -0.54 -35.09 -5.51
N ILE A 243 -0.02 -36.31 -5.66
CA ILE A 243 0.63 -37.05 -4.57
C ILE A 243 2.02 -36.45 -4.31
N LEU A 244 2.10 -35.46 -3.41
CA LEU A 244 3.37 -34.95 -2.88
C LEU A 244 3.92 -35.98 -1.89
N ARG A 245 4.98 -36.72 -2.25
CA ARG A 245 5.63 -37.71 -1.35
C ARG A 245 6.90 -37.19 -0.69
N ALA A 246 7.45 -36.09 -1.18
CA ALA A 246 8.67 -35.51 -0.65
C ALA A 246 8.35 -34.61 0.55
N PRO A 247 9.25 -34.51 1.56
CA PRO A 247 9.08 -33.58 2.69
C PRO A 247 8.95 -32.11 2.24
N LYS A 248 9.54 -31.77 1.09
CA LYS A 248 9.46 -30.45 0.47
C LYS A 248 9.44 -30.61 -1.05
N THR A 249 8.51 -29.94 -1.70
CA THR A 249 8.42 -29.81 -3.16
C THR A 249 8.51 -28.33 -3.53
N ILE A 250 9.31 -28.02 -4.54
CA ILE A 250 9.43 -26.69 -5.12
C ILE A 250 9.00 -26.76 -6.58
N THR A 251 8.05 -25.92 -6.96
CA THR A 251 7.60 -25.73 -8.33
C THR A 251 7.84 -24.27 -8.71
N ILE A 252 8.43 -24.05 -9.88
CA ILE A 252 8.65 -22.72 -10.42
C ILE A 252 8.00 -22.69 -11.79
N HIS A 253 7.13 -21.71 -12.00
CA HIS A 253 6.51 -21.48 -13.28
C HIS A 253 6.89 -20.10 -13.81
N ILE A 254 7.14 -20.00 -15.11
CA ILE A 254 7.78 -18.84 -15.74
C ILE A 254 6.88 -18.31 -16.85
N ASP A 255 6.63 -17.01 -16.86
CA ASP A 255 6.05 -16.33 -18.00
C ASP A 255 7.14 -16.08 -19.06
N GLU A 256 7.04 -16.74 -20.22
CA GLU A 256 8.08 -16.69 -21.26
C GLU A 256 8.27 -15.30 -21.89
N GLU A 257 7.26 -14.42 -21.83
CA GLU A 257 7.30 -13.09 -22.44
C GLU A 257 8.01 -12.08 -21.53
N THR A 258 7.69 -12.13 -20.24
CA THR A 258 8.14 -11.16 -19.23
C THR A 258 9.31 -11.67 -18.38
N ALA A 259 9.55 -12.99 -18.40
CA ALA A 259 10.42 -13.72 -17.49
C ALA A 259 10.00 -13.63 -16.02
N ASP A 260 8.83 -13.09 -15.68
CA ASP A 260 8.33 -13.16 -14.31
C ASP A 260 8.08 -14.62 -13.90
N LYS A 261 8.40 -14.98 -12.66
CA LYS A 261 8.18 -16.34 -12.15
C LYS A 261 7.19 -16.35 -10.99
N LEU A 262 6.49 -17.46 -10.83
CA LEU A 262 5.73 -17.78 -9.63
C LEU A 262 6.33 -19.01 -8.98
N LEU A 263 6.76 -18.87 -7.73
CA LEU A 263 7.32 -19.93 -6.91
C LEU A 263 6.21 -20.53 -6.04
N LEU A 264 6.03 -21.84 -6.10
CA LEU A 264 5.20 -22.62 -5.18
C LEU A 264 6.10 -23.57 -4.38
N VAL A 265 6.06 -23.48 -3.06
CA VAL A 265 6.75 -24.40 -2.16
C VAL A 265 5.73 -25.09 -1.28
N VAL A 266 5.73 -26.41 -1.28
CA VAL A 266 4.86 -27.21 -0.40
C VAL A 266 5.73 -28.05 0.52
N LYS A 267 5.60 -27.84 1.83
CA LYS A 267 6.33 -28.58 2.86
C LYS A 267 5.35 -29.45 3.66
N GLN A 268 5.68 -30.70 3.88
CA GLN A 268 4.93 -31.57 4.79
C GLN A 268 5.39 -31.32 6.23
N LYS A 269 4.44 -31.05 7.11
CA LYS A 269 4.68 -30.84 8.54
C LYS A 269 3.65 -31.61 9.36
N TYR A 270 3.91 -31.69 10.66
CA TYR A 270 3.01 -32.28 11.64
C TYR A 270 2.68 -31.23 12.67
N ASP A 271 1.40 -31.08 12.98
CA ASP A 271 0.90 -30.22 14.06
C ASP A 271 0.81 -31.09 15.32
N ASP A 272 1.65 -30.78 16.31
CA ASP A 272 1.72 -31.51 17.58
C ASP A 272 0.49 -31.25 18.47
N ASP A 273 -0.19 -30.12 18.32
CA ASP A 273 -1.37 -29.80 19.13
C ASP A 273 -2.62 -30.50 18.58
N MET A 274 -2.77 -30.52 17.26
CA MET A 274 -3.87 -31.20 16.56
C MET A 274 -3.61 -32.68 16.32
N GLN A 275 -2.36 -33.14 16.48
CA GLN A 275 -1.91 -34.50 16.16
C GLN A 275 -2.24 -34.92 14.72
N LYS A 276 -1.97 -34.02 13.77
CA LYS A 276 -2.31 -34.20 12.34
C LYS A 276 -1.20 -33.71 11.42
N ALA A 277 -1.05 -34.40 10.29
CA ALA A 277 -0.18 -33.93 9.22
C ALA A 277 -0.85 -32.79 8.45
N PHE A 278 -0.07 -31.79 8.06
CA PHE A 278 -0.54 -30.68 7.25
C PHE A 278 0.50 -30.30 6.18
N LEU A 279 0.02 -29.63 5.14
CA LEU A 279 0.82 -29.03 4.08
C LEU A 279 0.98 -27.54 4.36
N HIS A 280 2.22 -27.10 4.47
CA HIS A 280 2.61 -25.70 4.53
C HIS A 280 2.85 -25.23 3.09
N ILE A 281 1.90 -24.48 2.56
CA ILE A 281 1.87 -24.04 1.16
C ILE A 281 2.30 -22.58 1.09
N GLU A 282 3.35 -22.30 0.33
CA GLU A 282 3.95 -20.97 0.18
C GLU A 282 3.95 -20.61 -1.31
N LEU A 283 3.39 -19.46 -1.66
CA LEU A 283 3.40 -18.89 -3.00
C LEU A 283 4.17 -17.56 -2.97
N GLU A 284 5.11 -17.37 -3.88
CA GLU A 284 5.88 -16.13 -3.95
C GLU A 284 6.03 -15.64 -5.39
N THR A 285 5.69 -14.38 -5.63
CA THR A 285 5.93 -13.74 -6.93
C THR A 285 7.41 -13.40 -7.07
N LEU A 286 8.03 -13.74 -8.19
CA LEU A 286 9.41 -13.36 -8.48
C LEU A 286 9.45 -12.48 -9.74
N PRO A 287 9.33 -11.14 -9.59
CA PRO A 287 9.53 -10.21 -10.71
C PRO A 287 10.90 -10.37 -11.38
N TYR A 288 10.96 -10.28 -12.70
CA TYR A 288 12.23 -10.30 -13.43
C TYR A 288 13.13 -9.15 -12.95
N LYS A 289 14.34 -9.51 -12.49
CA LYS A 289 15.44 -8.60 -12.20
C LYS A 289 16.76 -9.24 -12.59
N ASP A 290 17.65 -8.42 -13.11
CA ASP A 290 19.00 -8.78 -13.51
C ASP A 290 20.03 -7.83 -12.89
N LYS A 291 21.30 -8.02 -13.24
CA LYS A 291 22.40 -7.21 -12.74
C LYS A 291 22.35 -5.75 -13.19
N GLU A 292 21.58 -5.44 -14.24
CA GLU A 292 21.42 -4.09 -14.77
C GLU A 292 20.23 -3.37 -14.13
N SER A 293 19.39 -4.10 -13.40
CA SER A 293 18.19 -3.58 -12.75
C SER A 293 18.54 -2.52 -11.70
N LYS A 294 17.98 -1.32 -11.89
CA LYS A 294 18.11 -0.20 -10.95
C LYS A 294 17.28 -0.44 -9.69
N GLY A 295 17.80 -0.02 -8.54
CA GLY A 295 17.12 -0.11 -7.24
C GLY A 295 18.00 -0.75 -6.17
N GLN A 296 17.68 -0.49 -4.90
CA GLN A 296 18.43 -1.06 -3.77
C GLN A 296 17.87 -2.42 -3.33
N HIS A 297 16.57 -2.66 -3.59
CA HIS A 297 15.85 -3.83 -3.14
C HIS A 297 14.73 -4.23 -4.11
N CYS A 298 14.26 -5.46 -3.96
CA CYS A 298 13.08 -5.99 -4.65
C CYS A 298 12.03 -6.39 -3.62
N ILE A 299 10.77 -6.05 -3.89
CA ILE A 299 9.62 -6.45 -3.06
C ILE A 299 8.81 -7.50 -3.83
N THR A 300 8.53 -8.63 -3.19
CA THR A 300 7.70 -9.71 -3.70
C THR A 300 6.39 -9.79 -2.92
N THR A 301 5.37 -10.39 -3.53
CA THR A 301 4.15 -10.82 -2.82
C THR A 301 4.35 -12.26 -2.37
N PHE A 302 4.17 -12.51 -1.09
CA PHE A 302 4.24 -13.82 -0.48
C PHE A 302 2.86 -14.17 0.07
N LEU A 303 2.37 -15.34 -0.26
CA LEU A 303 1.07 -15.85 0.17
C LEU A 303 1.28 -17.21 0.81
N HIS A 304 0.52 -17.49 1.86
CA HIS A 304 0.73 -18.67 2.66
C HIS A 304 -0.58 -19.31 3.07
N GLY A 305 -0.57 -20.65 3.18
CA GLY A 305 -1.67 -21.44 3.70
C GLY A 305 -1.22 -22.70 4.45
N MET A 306 -1.90 -23.01 5.55
CA MET A 306 -1.77 -24.30 6.25
C MET A 306 -2.96 -25.19 5.93
N TYR A 307 -2.76 -26.20 5.09
CA TYR A 307 -3.80 -27.11 4.60
C TYR A 307 -3.72 -28.48 5.27
N TYR A 308 -4.85 -28.98 5.79
CA TYR A 308 -4.99 -30.28 6.45
C TYR A 308 -5.69 -31.25 5.49
N PRO A 309 -4.96 -32.15 4.81
CA PRO A 309 -5.54 -33.00 3.76
C PRO A 309 -6.59 -33.99 4.26
N GLU A 310 -6.48 -34.45 5.50
CA GLU A 310 -7.44 -35.39 6.09
C GLU A 310 -8.84 -34.77 6.26
N ASP A 311 -8.89 -33.46 6.53
CA ASP A 311 -10.11 -32.73 6.82
C ASP A 311 -10.58 -31.88 5.62
N ASP A 312 -9.75 -31.75 4.56
CA ASP A 312 -9.95 -30.88 3.40
C ASP A 312 -10.18 -29.39 3.76
N ILE A 313 -9.39 -28.87 4.71
CA ILE A 313 -9.50 -27.48 5.20
C ILE A 313 -8.16 -26.77 5.29
N PHE A 314 -8.19 -25.45 5.17
CA PHE A 314 -7.14 -24.55 5.62
C PHE A 314 -7.48 -24.00 7.00
N THR A 315 -6.48 -23.81 7.87
CA THR A 315 -6.69 -23.20 9.21
C THR A 315 -5.99 -21.86 9.40
N HIS A 316 -5.09 -21.53 8.46
CA HIS A 316 -4.33 -20.30 8.43
C HIS A 316 -4.09 -19.91 6.98
N ILE A 317 -4.37 -18.65 6.63
CA ILE A 317 -4.11 -18.08 5.30
C ILE A 317 -3.61 -16.65 5.51
N ASP A 318 -2.51 -16.27 4.88
CA ASP A 318 -1.99 -14.91 5.00
C ASP A 318 -1.38 -14.37 3.71
N CYS A 319 -1.27 -13.04 3.67
CA CYS A 319 -0.58 -12.31 2.62
C CYS A 319 0.45 -11.38 3.24
N ALA A 320 1.65 -11.42 2.70
CA ALA A 320 2.78 -10.62 3.10
C ALA A 320 3.51 -10.03 1.91
N LYS A 321 4.38 -9.07 2.20
CA LYS A 321 5.38 -8.57 1.27
C LYS A 321 6.76 -8.90 1.81
N ASN A 322 7.58 -9.57 1.00
CA ASN A 322 8.98 -9.78 1.32
C ASN A 322 9.82 -8.71 0.65
N GLN A 323 10.80 -8.17 1.36
CA GLN A 323 11.82 -7.30 0.77
C GLN A 323 13.20 -7.96 0.84
N TYR A 324 13.88 -7.96 -0.30
CA TYR A 324 15.23 -8.51 -0.46
C TYR A 324 16.19 -7.43 -0.94
N ALA A 325 17.43 -7.45 -0.46
CA ALA A 325 18.50 -6.67 -1.08
C ALA A 325 18.64 -7.09 -2.55
N MET A 326 18.82 -6.12 -3.46
CA MET A 326 18.81 -6.40 -4.91
C MET A 326 19.88 -7.44 -5.30
N THR A 327 21.06 -7.38 -4.67
CA THR A 327 22.17 -8.31 -4.91
C THR A 327 21.84 -9.75 -4.56
N GLU A 328 21.01 -9.97 -3.54
CA GLU A 328 20.57 -11.30 -3.13
C GLU A 328 19.38 -11.76 -3.97
N TYR A 329 18.45 -10.85 -4.23
CA TYR A 329 17.28 -11.12 -5.05
C TYR A 329 17.67 -11.61 -6.44
N VAL A 330 18.65 -10.98 -7.10
CA VAL A 330 19.12 -11.41 -8.42
C VAL A 330 19.69 -12.84 -8.38
N LYS A 331 20.35 -13.24 -7.28
CA LYS A 331 20.84 -14.62 -7.10
C LYS A 331 19.67 -15.59 -6.91
N LYS A 332 18.75 -15.27 -5.98
CA LYS A 332 17.51 -16.03 -5.71
C LYS A 332 16.71 -16.25 -7.01
N TYR A 333 16.52 -15.19 -7.79
CA TYR A 333 15.80 -15.22 -9.07
C TYR A 333 16.52 -16.06 -10.14
N SER A 334 17.86 -15.98 -10.20
CA SER A 334 18.64 -16.64 -11.26
C SER A 334 18.76 -18.16 -11.12
N GLU A 335 18.55 -18.71 -9.91
CA GLU A 335 18.73 -20.14 -9.60
C GLU A 335 20.15 -20.67 -9.86
N CYS A 336 21.11 -19.79 -10.20
CA CYS A 336 22.46 -20.16 -10.63
C CYS A 336 23.51 -20.15 -9.50
N SER A 337 23.10 -20.01 -8.24
CA SER A 337 24.01 -19.89 -7.09
C SER A 337 23.75 -21.00 -6.10
N GLU A 338 24.73 -21.90 -5.89
CA GLU A 338 24.62 -23.00 -4.92
C GLU A 338 24.33 -22.52 -3.49
N ASP A 339 24.83 -21.33 -3.13
CA ASP A 339 24.66 -20.76 -1.78
C ASP A 339 23.32 -20.02 -1.57
N VAL A 340 22.54 -19.77 -2.62
CA VAL A 340 21.30 -18.97 -2.54
C VAL A 340 20.15 -19.75 -3.17
N PRO A 341 19.35 -20.49 -2.36
CA PRO A 341 18.23 -21.23 -2.88
C PRO A 341 17.11 -20.28 -3.37
N VAL A 342 16.33 -20.74 -4.34
CA VAL A 342 15.18 -19.99 -4.87
C VAL A 342 14.12 -19.71 -3.80
N ASP A 343 13.99 -20.57 -2.78
CA ASP A 343 13.11 -20.37 -1.64
C ASP A 343 13.79 -19.67 -0.46
N LEU A 344 14.89 -18.93 -0.71
CA LEU A 344 15.51 -18.07 0.29
C LEU A 344 14.46 -17.14 0.92
N TYR A 345 14.39 -17.17 2.25
CA TYR A 345 13.56 -16.28 3.05
C TYR A 345 14.27 -14.96 3.33
N THR A 346 13.53 -13.94 3.77
CA THR A 346 14.13 -12.64 4.10
C THR A 346 15.10 -12.75 5.27
N GLU A 347 16.13 -11.90 5.28
CA GLU A 347 17.20 -11.93 6.32
C GLU A 347 16.66 -11.76 7.74
N ILE A 348 15.61 -10.94 7.90
CA ILE A 348 14.97 -10.66 9.18
C ILE A 348 13.44 -10.71 9.03
N ASN A 349 12.74 -11.00 10.13
CA ASN A 349 11.29 -11.15 10.15
C ASN A 349 10.54 -9.86 9.76
N GLU A 350 11.07 -8.69 10.07
CA GLU A 350 10.46 -7.38 9.73
C GLU A 350 10.35 -7.16 8.21
N LEU A 351 11.24 -7.78 7.43
CA LEU A 351 11.21 -7.72 5.98
C LEU A 351 10.17 -8.66 5.37
N HIS A 352 9.60 -9.56 6.17
CA HIS A 352 8.40 -10.34 5.86
C HIS A 352 7.19 -9.62 6.46
N HIS A 353 6.74 -8.59 5.76
CA HIS A 353 5.73 -7.68 6.27
C HIS A 353 4.32 -8.19 5.94
N LYS A 354 3.67 -8.84 6.92
CA LYS A 354 2.28 -9.32 6.78
C LYS A 354 1.31 -8.16 6.64
N ILE A 355 0.41 -8.27 5.67
CA ILE A 355 -0.63 -7.30 5.32
C ILE A 355 -1.95 -7.67 6.00
N TRP A 356 -2.37 -8.92 5.82
CA TRP A 356 -3.57 -9.49 6.42
C TRP A 356 -3.35 -10.98 6.68
N CYS A 357 -4.09 -11.51 7.66
CA CYS A 357 -4.09 -12.93 7.99
C CYS A 357 -5.47 -13.34 8.48
N VAL A 358 -5.88 -14.56 8.14
CA VAL A 358 -7.04 -15.22 8.73
C VAL A 358 -6.60 -16.55 9.33
N GLU A 359 -6.92 -16.80 10.59
CA GLU A 359 -6.44 -17.97 11.33
C GLU A 359 -7.45 -18.45 12.36
N LYS A 360 -7.25 -19.65 12.90
CA LYS A 360 -8.12 -20.26 13.92
C LYS A 360 -9.57 -20.44 13.47
N GLY A 361 -9.80 -20.53 12.16
CA GLY A 361 -11.07 -20.93 11.54
C GLY A 361 -10.87 -22.15 10.65
N GLN A 362 -11.92 -22.55 9.92
CA GLN A 362 -11.85 -23.62 8.92
C GLN A 362 -12.24 -23.08 7.55
N TYR A 363 -11.28 -23.02 6.63
CA TYR A 363 -11.46 -22.38 5.33
C TYR A 363 -11.38 -23.42 4.22
N SER A 364 -12.28 -23.34 3.24
CA SER A 364 -12.26 -24.26 2.11
C SER A 364 -11.09 -23.97 1.17
N ARG A 365 -10.78 -24.93 0.29
CA ARG A 365 -9.80 -24.72 -0.79
C ARG A 365 -10.20 -23.58 -1.74
N GLU A 366 -11.50 -23.37 -1.93
CA GLU A 366 -12.05 -22.26 -2.72
C GLU A 366 -11.73 -20.90 -2.06
N VAL A 367 -11.94 -20.76 -0.75
CA VAL A 367 -11.58 -19.54 0.00
C VAL A 367 -10.09 -19.24 -0.13
N TRP A 368 -9.24 -20.25 0.05
CA TRP A 368 -7.79 -20.09 -0.12
C TRP A 368 -7.46 -19.61 -1.53
N TYR A 369 -7.98 -20.28 -2.54
CA TYR A 369 -7.72 -19.96 -3.93
C TYR A 369 -8.16 -18.54 -4.29
N ASP A 370 -9.38 -18.15 -3.90
CA ASP A 370 -9.91 -16.80 -4.14
C ASP A 370 -9.02 -15.73 -3.50
N LEU A 371 -8.59 -15.96 -2.25
CA LEU A 371 -7.65 -15.07 -1.54
C LEU A 371 -6.28 -14.99 -2.24
N MET A 372 -5.79 -16.08 -2.83
CA MET A 372 -4.54 -16.06 -3.59
C MET A 372 -4.69 -15.18 -4.83
N ILE A 373 -5.74 -15.42 -5.64
CA ILE A 373 -5.93 -14.72 -6.92
C ILE A 373 -6.16 -13.21 -6.70
N VAL A 374 -7.00 -12.81 -5.74
CA VAL A 374 -7.25 -11.38 -5.48
C VAL A 374 -6.03 -10.65 -4.93
N SER A 375 -5.09 -11.37 -4.33
CA SER A 375 -3.84 -10.80 -3.80
C SER A 375 -2.74 -10.69 -4.83
N LEU A 376 -2.74 -11.55 -5.85
CA LEU A 376 -1.82 -11.49 -6.98
C LEU A 376 -2.23 -10.42 -8.00
N SER A 377 -1.24 -9.88 -8.71
CA SER A 377 -1.47 -9.06 -9.90
C SER A 377 -1.78 -9.93 -11.12
N GLY A 378 -2.43 -9.36 -12.14
CA GLY A 378 -2.97 -10.10 -13.29
C GLY A 378 -2.00 -11.10 -13.94
N LYS A 379 -0.73 -10.72 -14.09
CA LYS A 379 0.31 -11.57 -14.69
C LYS A 379 0.61 -12.85 -13.88
N TYR A 380 0.59 -12.78 -12.55
CA TYR A 380 0.85 -13.96 -11.70
C TYR A 380 -0.38 -14.83 -11.50
N ARG A 381 -1.60 -14.30 -11.69
CA ARG A 381 -2.84 -15.09 -11.63
C ARG A 381 -2.83 -16.20 -12.68
N LYS A 382 -2.44 -15.85 -13.91
CA LYS A 382 -2.26 -16.82 -15.00
C LYS A 382 -1.28 -17.93 -14.63
N LEU A 383 -0.13 -17.57 -14.06
CA LEU A 383 0.87 -18.55 -13.64
C LEU A 383 0.35 -19.47 -12.53
N LEU A 384 -0.45 -18.93 -11.59
CA LEU A 384 -1.07 -19.72 -10.54
C LEU A 384 -2.05 -20.73 -11.13
N ASP A 385 -2.89 -20.30 -12.08
CA ASP A 385 -3.85 -21.20 -12.75
C ASP A 385 -3.15 -22.32 -13.52
N GLU A 386 -2.02 -22.03 -14.15
CA GLU A 386 -1.21 -23.02 -14.87
C GLU A 386 -0.52 -24.01 -13.92
N ILE A 387 -0.11 -23.58 -12.73
CA ILE A 387 0.45 -24.47 -11.69
C ILE A 387 -0.62 -25.40 -11.09
N LEU A 388 -1.87 -24.95 -11.03
CA LEU A 388 -2.98 -25.65 -10.37
C LEU A 388 -3.85 -26.49 -11.32
N GLN A 389 -3.57 -26.47 -12.63
CA GLN A 389 -4.08 -27.42 -13.63
C GLN A 389 -3.28 -28.72 -13.57
#